data_AF-A0A931AV29-F1
#
_entry.id   AF-A0A931AV29-F1
#
_cell.length_a   1.000
_cell.length_b   1.000
_cell.length_c   1.000
_cell.angle_alpha   90.00
_cell.angle_beta   90.00
_cell.angle_gamma   90.00
#
_symmetry.space_group_name_H-M   'P 1'
#
loop_
_entity.id
_entity.type
_entity.pdbx_description
1 polymer ?
#
loop_
_entity_poly.entity_id
_entity_poly.type
_entity_poly.pdbx_seq_one_letter_code
_entity_poly.pdbx_strand_id
1 'polypeptide(L)'
;MESNRNLELKTYLIMISGLTLLTGFNSFISGGNQFITNNLPLPGILQIVLNMLIVLFLYGLLGLYGIKIGREFNLPGIWPDSYPGFRYWLEPAVLGLGLTALYIVLDLSFAPIHNLGYLPQPELPEAILVVLISAISGELLFRLFLIPFGAYLIVMLWRNFGGIGLEAKEQIIKRVFWPLAGISGVVYVFSYLPNLIYSYGVESLFNLPVPLLIQLLLMYGSLGMLAAWQYRRQGFLAAVQVHFWAALFWHIGWGGIF
;
A
#
# COMPACT_ATOMS: atom_id res chain seq x y z
N MET A 1 24.84 -13.43 -5.93
CA MET A 1 24.24 -12.39 -5.06
C MET A 1 24.26 -11.01 -5.73
N GLU A 2 25.35 -10.58 -6.38
CA GLU A 2 25.46 -9.24 -6.97
C GLU A 2 24.59 -9.01 -8.24
N SER A 3 24.42 -10.03 -9.10
CA SER A 3 23.53 -9.92 -10.28
C SER A 3 22.06 -9.71 -9.91
N ASN A 4 21.59 -10.33 -8.81
CA ASN A 4 20.23 -10.18 -8.31
C ASN A 4 20.00 -8.75 -7.78
N ARG A 5 21.00 -8.17 -7.12
CA ARG A 5 20.93 -6.79 -6.58
C ARG A 5 20.75 -5.73 -7.68
N ASN A 6 21.41 -5.89 -8.83
CA ASN A 6 21.26 -4.99 -9.96
C ASN A 6 19.88 -5.10 -10.61
N LEU A 7 19.34 -6.32 -10.72
CA LEU A 7 17.98 -6.54 -11.24
C LEU A 7 16.92 -5.94 -10.31
N GLU A 8 17.05 -6.14 -9.00
CA GLU A 8 16.15 -5.53 -8.02
C GLU A 8 16.18 -4.00 -8.10
N LEU A 9 17.37 -3.39 -8.10
CA LEU A 9 17.47 -1.94 -8.20
C LEU A 9 16.86 -1.43 -9.52
N LYS A 10 17.11 -2.10 -10.65
CA LYS A 10 16.47 -1.75 -11.93
C LYS A 10 14.95 -1.85 -11.87
N THR A 11 14.43 -2.94 -11.29
CA THR A 11 12.98 -3.14 -11.14
C THR A 11 12.39 -2.04 -10.27
N TYR A 12 13.02 -1.73 -9.14
CA TYR A 12 12.62 -0.65 -8.26
C TYR A 12 12.56 0.71 -8.97
N LEU A 13 13.63 1.04 -9.71
CA LEU A 13 13.72 2.30 -10.44
C LEU A 13 12.63 2.41 -11.52
N ILE A 14 12.36 1.32 -12.24
CA ILE A 14 11.25 1.26 -13.21
C ILE A 14 9.91 1.48 -12.50
N MET A 15 9.67 0.80 -11.37
CA MET A 15 8.43 0.93 -10.61
C MET A 15 8.23 2.35 -10.09
N ILE A 16 9.25 2.98 -9.50
CA ILE A 16 9.13 4.33 -8.95
C ILE A 16 8.96 5.37 -10.07
N SER A 17 9.70 5.25 -11.17
CA SER A 17 9.53 6.14 -12.33
C SER A 17 8.14 5.99 -12.95
N GLY A 18 7.65 4.76 -13.10
CA GLY A 18 6.29 4.48 -13.55
C GLY A 18 5.25 5.09 -12.61
N LEU A 19 5.39 4.87 -11.30
CA LEU A 19 4.50 5.44 -10.28
C LEU A 19 4.50 6.97 -10.32
N THR A 20 5.67 7.61 -10.49
CA THR A 20 5.79 9.06 -10.63
C THR A 20 5.02 9.58 -11.85
N LEU A 21 5.19 8.94 -13.01
CA LEU A 21 4.47 9.33 -14.24
C LEU A 21 2.96 9.13 -14.10
N LEU A 22 2.54 7.99 -13.56
CA LEU A 22 1.12 7.70 -13.30
C LEU A 22 0.52 8.71 -12.33
N THR A 23 1.24 9.10 -11.28
CA THR A 23 0.79 10.11 -10.31
C THR A 23 0.62 11.48 -10.95
N GLY A 24 1.57 11.88 -11.81
CA GLY A 24 1.47 13.13 -12.56
C GLY A 24 0.27 13.13 -13.50
N PHE A 25 0.08 12.04 -14.24
CA PHE A 25 -1.04 11.87 -15.15
C PHE A 25 -2.39 11.82 -14.42
N ASN A 26 -2.47 11.13 -13.28
CA ASN A 26 -3.67 11.11 -12.44
C ASN A 26 -3.99 12.48 -11.88
N SER A 27 -2.97 13.24 -11.45
CA SER A 27 -3.15 14.62 -10.97
C SER A 27 -3.66 15.54 -12.09
N PHE A 28 -3.25 15.30 -13.34
CA PHE A 28 -3.73 16.04 -14.50
C PHE A 28 -5.21 15.74 -14.81
N ILE A 29 -5.60 14.45 -14.81
CA ILE A 29 -6.99 14.03 -15.11
C ILE A 29 -7.96 14.42 -13.98
N SER A 30 -7.59 14.12 -12.73
CA SER A 30 -8.47 14.29 -11.57
C SER A 30 -8.57 15.74 -11.08
N GLY A 31 -8.08 16.70 -11.88
CA GLY A 31 -8.01 18.12 -11.50
C GLY A 31 -7.14 18.41 -10.28
N GLY A 32 -6.26 17.48 -9.89
CA GLY A 32 -5.54 17.55 -8.63
C GLY A 32 -6.45 17.49 -7.40
N ASN A 33 -7.46 16.62 -7.37
CA ASN A 33 -8.37 16.44 -6.21
C ASN A 33 -8.08 15.21 -5.34
N GLN A 34 -7.02 14.46 -5.63
CA GLN A 34 -6.72 13.18 -4.96
C GLN A 34 -5.39 13.13 -4.19
N PHE A 35 -4.56 14.19 -4.19
CA PHE A 35 -3.22 14.16 -3.59
C PHE A 35 -2.99 15.23 -2.49
N ILE A 36 -1.83 15.15 -1.83
CA ILE A 36 -1.48 15.99 -0.66
C ILE A 36 -1.57 17.50 -0.94
N THR A 37 -1.46 17.91 -2.22
CA THR A 37 -1.26 19.29 -2.63
C THR A 37 -2.53 20.03 -3.06
N ASN A 38 -3.67 19.34 -3.13
CA ASN A 38 -4.92 19.90 -3.68
C ASN A 38 -5.42 21.14 -2.91
N ASN A 39 -5.17 21.16 -1.60
CA ASN A 39 -5.59 22.25 -0.71
C ASN A 39 -4.57 23.41 -0.68
N LEU A 40 -3.47 23.31 -1.43
CA LEU A 40 -2.48 24.38 -1.50
C LEU A 40 -2.92 25.40 -2.55
N PRO A 41 -2.79 26.71 -2.28
CA PRO A 41 -3.12 27.76 -3.24
C PRO A 41 -2.03 27.87 -4.32
N LEU A 42 -1.82 26.79 -5.06
CA LEU A 42 -0.79 26.64 -6.10
C LEU A 42 -1.46 26.43 -7.46
N PRO A 43 -0.89 26.98 -8.55
CA PRO A 43 -1.26 26.62 -9.92
C PRO A 43 -1.27 25.11 -10.14
N GLY A 44 -2.24 24.58 -10.89
CA GLY A 44 -2.41 23.14 -11.10
C GLY A 44 -1.15 22.43 -11.63
N ILE A 45 -0.40 23.07 -12.54
CA ILE A 45 0.86 22.52 -13.05
C ILE A 45 1.91 22.33 -11.93
N LEU A 46 1.96 23.24 -10.95
CA LEU A 46 2.87 23.14 -9.82
C LEU A 46 2.42 22.05 -8.85
N GLN A 47 1.12 21.84 -8.66
CA GLN A 47 0.59 20.72 -7.87
C GLN A 47 0.96 19.36 -8.49
N ILE A 48 0.79 19.22 -9.82
CA ILE A 48 1.17 18.01 -10.56
C ILE A 48 2.67 17.72 -10.37
N VAL A 49 3.52 18.71 -10.63
CA VAL A 49 4.98 18.57 -10.48
C VAL A 49 5.34 18.22 -9.03
N LEU A 50 4.72 18.87 -8.05
CA LEU A 50 5.00 18.61 -6.64
C LEU A 50 4.59 17.18 -6.24
N ASN A 51 3.43 16.68 -6.68
CA ASN A 51 3.02 15.30 -6.44
C ASN A 51 4.02 14.29 -7.07
N MET A 52 4.47 14.56 -8.29
CA MET A 52 5.50 13.75 -8.95
C MET A 52 6.81 13.75 -8.15
N LEU A 53 7.25 14.91 -7.66
CA LEU A 53 8.46 15.05 -6.86
C LEU A 53 8.33 14.33 -5.50
N ILE A 54 7.18 14.44 -4.85
CA ILE A 54 6.89 13.70 -3.60
C ILE A 54 7.02 12.20 -3.86
N VAL A 55 6.40 11.67 -4.91
CA VAL A 55 6.51 10.24 -5.22
C VAL A 55 7.96 9.88 -5.57
N LEU A 56 8.61 10.63 -6.46
CA LEU A 56 9.97 10.31 -6.89
C LEU A 56 10.98 10.33 -5.74
N PHE A 57 10.93 11.37 -4.91
CA PHE A 57 11.91 11.58 -3.85
C PHE A 57 11.47 10.98 -2.52
N LEU A 58 10.28 11.32 -2.00
CA LEU A 58 9.85 10.78 -0.72
C LEU A 58 9.60 9.27 -0.83
N TYR A 59 8.73 8.82 -1.73
CA TYR A 59 8.42 7.40 -1.84
C TYR A 59 9.64 6.64 -2.38
N GLY A 60 10.33 7.21 -3.37
CA GLY A 60 11.57 6.63 -3.90
C GLY A 60 12.66 6.43 -2.85
N LEU A 61 12.89 7.39 -1.95
CA LEU A 61 13.89 7.23 -0.89
C LEU A 61 13.40 6.29 0.22
N LEU A 62 12.12 6.37 0.61
CA LEU A 62 11.54 5.48 1.63
C LEU A 62 11.59 4.01 1.20
N GLY A 63 11.25 3.70 -0.06
CA GLY A 63 11.32 2.32 -0.55
C GLY A 63 12.76 1.81 -0.69
N LEU A 64 13.73 2.64 -1.12
CA LEU A 64 15.15 2.26 -1.12
C LEU A 64 15.65 1.97 0.30
N TYR A 65 15.26 2.80 1.26
CA TYR A 65 15.60 2.62 2.66
C TYR A 65 14.92 1.37 3.25
N GLY A 66 13.67 1.10 2.88
CA GLY A 66 12.94 -0.12 3.18
C GLY A 66 13.64 -1.38 2.69
N ILE A 67 14.09 -1.40 1.43
CA ILE A 67 14.90 -2.51 0.87
C ILE A 67 16.21 -2.67 1.65
N LYS A 68 16.90 -1.57 1.94
CA LYS A 68 18.17 -1.60 2.69
C LYS A 68 17.97 -2.24 4.06
N ILE A 69 17.01 -1.75 4.84
CA ILE A 69 16.74 -2.28 6.19
C ILE A 69 16.20 -3.71 6.12
N GLY A 70 15.27 -4.00 5.20
CA GLY A 70 14.67 -5.33 5.06
C GLY A 70 15.73 -6.41 4.90
N ARG A 71 16.78 -6.14 4.11
CA ARG A 71 17.93 -7.04 3.96
C ARG A 71 18.71 -7.25 5.26
N GLU A 72 18.82 -6.23 6.11
CA GLU A 72 19.45 -6.40 7.44
C GLU A 72 18.66 -7.34 8.36
N PHE A 73 17.38 -7.56 8.08
CA PHE A 73 16.49 -8.48 8.78
C PHE A 73 16.26 -9.79 8.01
N ASN A 74 16.99 -10.05 6.92
CA ASN A 74 16.79 -11.22 6.05
C ASN A 74 15.35 -11.33 5.52
N LEU A 75 14.69 -10.19 5.29
CA LEU A 75 13.41 -10.15 4.61
C LEU A 75 13.60 -10.26 3.09
N PRO A 76 12.62 -10.81 2.36
CA PRO A 76 12.64 -10.83 0.91
C PRO A 76 12.81 -9.43 0.32
N GLY A 77 13.55 -9.36 -0.79
CA GLY A 77 13.69 -8.14 -1.58
C GLY A 77 12.50 -7.91 -2.51
N ILE A 78 12.80 -7.52 -3.75
CA ILE A 78 11.75 -7.21 -4.74
C ILE A 78 11.23 -8.48 -5.41
N TRP A 79 12.17 -9.34 -5.77
CA TRP A 79 11.93 -10.62 -6.42
C TRP A 79 12.23 -11.78 -5.47
N PRO A 80 11.59 -12.94 -5.65
CA PRO A 80 12.07 -14.18 -5.06
C PRO A 80 13.46 -14.56 -5.62
N ASP A 81 14.25 -15.28 -4.83
CA ASP A 81 15.59 -15.73 -5.24
C ASP A 81 15.58 -16.77 -6.38
N SER A 82 14.42 -17.38 -6.66
CA SER A 82 14.21 -18.35 -7.74
C SER A 82 13.24 -17.82 -8.79
N TYR A 83 13.37 -18.31 -10.03
CA TYR A 83 12.53 -17.85 -11.13
C TYR A 83 11.04 -18.09 -10.82
N PRO A 84 10.19 -17.04 -10.92
CA PRO A 84 8.78 -17.16 -10.63
C PRO A 84 8.08 -17.96 -11.74
N GLY A 85 7.75 -19.22 -11.47
CA GLY A 85 6.86 -20.00 -12.33
C GLY A 85 5.43 -19.43 -12.34
N PHE A 86 4.54 -20.03 -13.13
CA PHE A 86 3.15 -19.57 -13.30
C PHE A 86 2.40 -19.32 -11.98
N ARG A 87 2.63 -20.14 -10.95
CA ARG A 87 2.02 -20.01 -9.63
C ARG A 87 2.31 -18.67 -8.96
N TYR A 88 3.49 -18.08 -9.18
CA TYR A 88 3.85 -16.78 -8.62
C TYR A 88 2.90 -15.66 -9.06
N TRP A 89 2.35 -15.77 -10.28
CA TRP A 89 1.43 -14.79 -10.85
C TRP A 89 -0.03 -15.12 -10.55
N LEU A 90 -0.38 -16.41 -10.59
CA LEU A 90 -1.76 -16.87 -10.36
C LEU A 90 -2.19 -16.71 -8.90
N GLU A 91 -1.32 -17.04 -7.95
CA GLU A 91 -1.68 -17.07 -6.53
C GLU A 91 -2.07 -15.68 -5.99
N PRO A 92 -1.32 -14.60 -6.26
CA PRO A 92 -1.77 -13.24 -5.95
C PRO A 92 -3.12 -12.87 -6.56
N ALA A 93 -3.41 -13.32 -7.79
CA ALA A 93 -4.67 -13.02 -8.47
C ALA A 93 -5.87 -13.69 -7.80
N VAL A 94 -5.75 -14.98 -7.47
CA VAL A 94 -6.79 -15.74 -6.76
C VAL A 94 -7.06 -15.15 -5.37
N LEU A 95 -5.99 -14.76 -4.67
CA LEU A 95 -6.11 -14.13 -3.36
C LEU A 95 -6.74 -12.74 -3.44
N GLY A 96 -6.37 -11.94 -4.45
CA GLY A 96 -7.00 -10.64 -4.73
C GLY A 96 -8.49 -10.79 -5.00
N LEU A 97 -8.90 -11.75 -5.84
CA LEU A 97 -10.30 -12.07 -6.10
C LEU A 97 -11.07 -12.46 -4.83
N GLY A 98 -10.51 -13.35 -4.01
CA GLY A 98 -11.11 -13.76 -2.75
C GLY A 98 -11.30 -12.58 -1.79
N LEU A 99 -10.32 -11.67 -1.76
CA LEU A 99 -10.39 -10.44 -0.96
C LEU A 99 -11.47 -9.48 -1.48
N THR A 100 -11.61 -9.33 -2.80
CA THR A 100 -12.70 -8.54 -3.39
C THR A 100 -14.07 -9.13 -3.05
N ALA A 101 -14.23 -10.45 -3.06
CA ALA A 101 -15.49 -11.07 -2.64
C ALA A 101 -15.83 -10.73 -1.19
N LEU A 102 -14.84 -10.75 -0.28
CA LEU A 102 -15.01 -10.28 1.10
C LEU A 102 -15.42 -8.80 1.14
N TYR A 103 -14.78 -7.94 0.34
CA TYR A 103 -15.07 -6.51 0.29
C TYR A 103 -16.50 -6.22 -0.12
N ILE A 104 -17.01 -6.91 -1.16
CA ILE A 104 -18.39 -6.78 -1.62
C ILE A 104 -19.35 -7.18 -0.50
N VAL A 105 -19.11 -8.29 0.20
CA VAL A 105 -19.95 -8.72 1.32
C VAL A 105 -19.95 -7.68 2.45
N LEU A 106 -18.78 -7.14 2.79
CA LEU A 106 -18.66 -6.11 3.83
C LEU A 106 -19.39 -4.83 3.43
N ASP A 107 -19.24 -4.36 2.19
CA ASP A 107 -19.89 -3.16 1.70
C ASP A 107 -21.42 -3.29 1.69
N LEU A 108 -21.94 -4.41 1.18
CA LEU A 108 -23.36 -4.72 1.20
C LEU A 108 -23.93 -4.83 2.62
N SER A 109 -23.16 -5.37 3.55
CA SER A 109 -23.61 -5.60 4.93
C SER A 109 -23.55 -4.35 5.79
N PHE A 110 -22.55 -3.48 5.58
CA PHE A 110 -22.31 -2.30 6.41
C PHE A 110 -23.00 -1.04 5.87
N ALA A 111 -23.19 -0.90 4.55
CA ALA A 111 -23.89 0.25 3.95
C ALA A 111 -25.22 0.61 4.65
N PRO A 112 -26.14 -0.35 4.94
CA PRO A 112 -27.39 -0.04 5.66
C PRO A 112 -27.19 0.23 7.15
N ILE A 113 -26.05 -0.16 7.74
CA ILE A 113 -25.78 0.03 9.17
C ILE A 113 -25.29 1.45 9.44
N HIS A 114 -24.39 1.98 8.60
CA HIS A 114 -23.87 3.34 8.78
C HIS A 114 -24.65 4.42 8.02
N ASN A 115 -25.60 4.06 7.15
CA ASN A 115 -26.49 4.99 6.43
C ASN A 115 -25.77 6.04 5.55
N LEU A 116 -24.55 5.76 5.09
CA LEU A 116 -23.82 6.63 4.16
C LEU A 116 -23.82 6.10 2.72
N GLY A 117 -24.56 5.01 2.45
CA GLY A 117 -24.51 4.31 1.17
C GLY A 117 -23.29 3.42 1.02
N TYR A 118 -22.95 3.05 -0.21
CA TYR A 118 -21.78 2.23 -0.52
C TYR A 118 -20.48 3.05 -0.45
N LEU A 119 -19.34 2.36 -0.37
CA LEU A 119 -18.04 3.04 -0.43
C LEU A 119 -17.83 3.71 -1.80
N PRO A 120 -17.41 5.00 -1.82
CA PRO A 120 -17.22 5.75 -3.06
C PRO A 120 -16.15 5.10 -3.93
N GLN A 121 -16.40 5.06 -5.23
CA GLN A 121 -15.50 4.48 -6.23
C GLN A 121 -15.03 5.56 -7.19
N PRO A 122 -13.76 5.51 -7.64
CA PRO A 122 -13.29 6.40 -8.70
C PRO A 122 -13.99 6.04 -10.02
N GLU A 123 -14.34 7.06 -10.81
CA GLU A 123 -14.95 6.86 -12.13
C GLU A 123 -13.90 6.42 -13.17
N LEU A 124 -14.35 5.84 -14.29
CA LEU A 124 -13.46 5.59 -15.42
C LEU A 124 -13.17 6.89 -16.20
N PRO A 125 -11.92 7.14 -16.63
CA PRO A 125 -10.76 6.24 -16.61
C PRO A 125 -9.87 6.34 -15.36
N GLU A 126 -10.17 7.23 -14.41
CA GLU A 126 -9.38 7.47 -13.19
C GLU A 126 -9.16 6.18 -12.38
N ALA A 127 -10.17 5.31 -12.29
CA ALA A 127 -10.09 4.03 -11.58
C ALA A 127 -8.88 3.19 -12.01
N ILE A 128 -8.52 3.16 -13.29
CA ILE A 128 -7.37 2.39 -13.81
C ILE A 128 -6.06 2.92 -13.21
N LEU A 129 -5.92 4.25 -13.12
CA LEU A 129 -4.74 4.89 -12.56
C LEU A 129 -4.68 4.69 -11.05
N VAL A 130 -5.80 4.87 -10.36
CA VAL A 130 -5.89 4.67 -8.91
C VAL A 130 -5.53 3.24 -8.52
N VAL A 131 -5.96 2.23 -9.27
CA VAL A 131 -5.60 0.82 -9.03
C VAL A 131 -4.08 0.61 -9.07
N LEU A 132 -3.41 1.12 -10.11
CA LEU A 132 -1.95 0.96 -10.26
C LEU A 132 -1.18 1.76 -9.21
N ILE A 133 -1.60 3.01 -8.97
CA ILE A 133 -0.96 3.92 -8.02
C ILE A 133 -1.09 3.36 -6.61
N SER A 134 -2.30 3.00 -6.17
CA SER A 134 -2.56 2.49 -4.82
C SER A 134 -1.82 1.18 -4.55
N ALA A 135 -1.81 0.25 -5.51
CA ALA A 135 -1.12 -1.03 -5.36
C ALA A 135 0.39 -0.88 -5.19
N ILE A 136 1.05 -0.01 -5.95
CA ILE A 136 2.50 0.18 -5.83
C ILE A 136 2.83 1.05 -4.62
N SER A 137 2.18 2.22 -4.50
CA SER A 137 2.51 3.22 -3.47
C SER A 137 2.14 2.75 -2.07
N GLY A 138 0.98 2.10 -1.91
CA GLY A 138 0.52 1.55 -0.64
C GLY A 138 1.44 0.43 -0.16
N GLU A 139 1.77 -0.53 -1.02
CA GLU A 139 2.68 -1.61 -0.61
C GLU A 139 4.09 -1.08 -0.33
N LEU A 140 4.57 -0.09 -1.10
CA LEU A 140 5.88 0.51 -0.87
C LEU A 140 5.95 1.14 0.53
N LEU A 141 4.99 1.99 0.88
CA LEU A 141 5.01 2.68 2.17
C LEU A 141 4.77 1.70 3.33
N PHE A 142 3.74 0.88 3.24
CA PHE A 142 3.25 0.13 4.39
C PHE A 142 3.97 -1.21 4.57
N ARG A 143 4.43 -1.86 3.51
CA ARG A 143 5.04 -3.19 3.60
C ARG A 143 6.55 -3.11 3.40
N LEU A 144 6.99 -2.46 2.32
CA LEU A 144 8.42 -2.37 2.00
C LEU A 144 9.17 -1.44 2.96
N PHE A 145 8.57 -0.33 3.37
CA PHE A 145 9.19 0.62 4.30
C PHE A 145 8.77 0.41 5.76
N LEU A 146 7.47 0.54 6.08
CA LEU A 146 7.02 0.64 7.47
C LEU A 146 7.28 -0.62 8.30
N ILE A 147 7.13 -1.83 7.74
CA ILE A 147 7.41 -3.08 8.48
C ILE A 147 8.91 -3.19 8.81
N PRO A 148 9.86 -3.13 7.84
CA PRO A 148 11.28 -3.15 8.17
C PRO A 148 11.70 -2.00 9.08
N PHE A 149 11.17 -0.80 8.85
CA PHE A 149 11.48 0.37 9.68
C PHE A 149 11.00 0.21 11.12
N GLY A 150 9.80 -0.33 11.34
CA GLY A 150 9.29 -0.63 12.67
C GLY A 150 10.16 -1.65 13.40
N ALA A 151 10.63 -2.69 12.71
CA ALA A 151 11.56 -3.67 13.28
C ALA A 151 12.91 -3.03 13.63
N TYR A 152 13.40 -2.13 12.77
CA TYR A 152 14.59 -1.33 13.04
C TYR A 152 14.43 -0.43 14.27
N LEU A 153 13.29 0.24 14.43
CA LEU A 153 13.00 1.06 15.62
C LEU A 153 12.97 0.21 16.89
N ILE A 154 12.37 -0.98 16.86
CA ILE A 154 12.37 -1.90 18.01
C ILE A 154 13.80 -2.27 18.40
N VAL A 155 14.64 -2.61 17.41
CA VAL A 155 16.06 -2.91 17.63
C VAL A 155 16.81 -1.71 18.23
N MET A 156 16.56 -0.52 17.70
CA MET A 156 17.18 0.73 18.15
C MET A 156 16.76 1.09 19.59
N LEU A 157 15.48 0.96 19.92
CA LEU A 157 14.92 1.26 21.24
C LEU A 157 15.32 0.24 22.30
N TRP A 158 15.40 -1.04 21.96
CA TRP A 158 15.79 -2.08 22.91
C TRP A 158 17.26 -2.03 23.31
N ARG A 159 18.14 -1.40 22.52
CA ARG A 159 19.57 -1.40 22.82
C ARG A 159 20.16 -0.03 22.57
N ASN A 160 20.26 0.75 23.65
CA ASN A 160 21.27 1.80 23.77
C ASN A 160 22.65 1.20 23.43
N PHE A 161 23.15 1.49 22.23
CA PHE A 161 24.55 1.31 21.78
C PHE A 161 25.15 -0.11 21.82
N GLY A 162 24.73 -1.03 20.94
CA GLY A 162 25.49 -2.27 20.68
C GLY A 162 25.04 -3.04 19.45
N GLY A 163 25.98 -3.34 18.54
CA GLY A 163 25.74 -4.01 17.26
C GLY A 163 25.11 -5.40 17.43
N ILE A 164 23.86 -5.54 16.97
CA ILE A 164 23.17 -6.83 16.96
C ILE A 164 23.61 -7.61 15.72
N GLY A 165 24.10 -8.84 15.93
CA GLY A 165 24.40 -9.78 14.84
C GLY A 165 23.16 -10.18 14.05
N LEU A 166 23.35 -10.64 12.81
CA LEU A 166 22.26 -10.96 11.87
C LEU A 166 21.27 -11.99 12.44
N GLU A 167 21.76 -13.01 13.13
CA GLU A 167 20.91 -14.07 13.73
C GLU A 167 19.89 -13.51 14.72
N ALA A 168 20.31 -12.56 15.56
CA ALA A 168 19.41 -11.93 16.53
C ALA A 168 18.40 -11.00 15.84
N LYS A 169 18.80 -10.26 14.79
CA LYS A 169 17.86 -9.50 13.95
C LYS A 169 16.80 -10.41 13.32
N GLU A 170 17.21 -11.57 12.80
CA GLU A 170 16.30 -12.55 12.20
C GLU A 170 15.31 -13.14 13.23
N GLN A 171 15.77 -13.41 14.45
CA GLN A 171 14.89 -13.87 15.53
C GLN A 171 13.88 -12.79 15.95
N ILE A 172 14.31 -11.53 16.00
CA ILE A 172 13.43 -10.40 16.35
C ILE A 172 12.34 -10.26 15.29
N ILE A 173 12.70 -10.16 14.01
CA ILE A 173 11.70 -9.98 12.94
C ILE A 173 10.70 -11.14 12.92
N LYS A 174 11.11 -12.39 13.17
CA LYS A 174 10.18 -13.53 13.26
C LYS A 174 9.08 -13.33 14.31
N ARG A 175 9.38 -12.65 15.42
CA ARG A 175 8.42 -12.36 16.50
C ARG A 175 7.59 -11.12 16.24
N VAL A 176 8.21 -10.04 15.72
CA VAL A 176 7.56 -8.73 15.60
C VAL A 176 6.91 -8.49 14.24
N PHE A 177 7.19 -9.31 13.22
CA PHE A 177 6.67 -9.12 11.87
C PHE A 177 5.14 -9.01 11.82
N TRP A 178 4.43 -9.94 12.46
CA TRP A 178 2.96 -9.96 12.41
C TRP A 178 2.32 -8.81 13.20
N PRO A 179 2.78 -8.46 14.43
CA PRO A 179 2.36 -7.23 15.08
C PRO A 179 2.60 -5.98 14.23
N LEU A 180 3.78 -5.87 13.60
CA LEU A 180 4.11 -4.74 12.72
C LEU A 180 3.26 -4.71 11.46
N ALA A 181 2.94 -5.87 10.88
CA ALA A 181 2.01 -5.97 9.76
C ALA A 181 0.59 -5.52 10.15
N GLY A 182 0.12 -5.89 11.36
CA GLY A 182 -1.14 -5.42 11.90
C GLY A 182 -1.17 -3.91 12.11
N ILE A 183 -0.13 -3.35 12.76
CA ILE A 183 0.02 -1.90 12.93
C ILE A 183 0.06 -1.20 11.57
N SER A 184 0.82 -1.73 10.62
CA SER A 184 0.91 -1.20 9.27
C SER A 184 -0.45 -1.18 8.57
N GLY A 185 -1.24 -2.26 8.68
CA GLY A 185 -2.61 -2.30 8.18
C GLY A 185 -3.53 -1.27 8.83
N VAL A 186 -3.40 -1.04 10.13
CA VAL A 186 -4.14 0.04 10.83
C VAL A 186 -3.72 1.42 10.32
N VAL A 187 -2.43 1.72 10.23
CA VAL A 187 -1.94 3.01 9.69
C VAL A 187 -2.41 3.19 8.25
N TYR A 188 -2.48 2.12 7.47
CA TYR A 188 -3.01 2.15 6.11
C TYR A 188 -4.50 2.54 6.09
N VAL A 189 -5.34 1.98 6.97
CA VAL A 189 -6.74 2.41 7.15
C VAL A 189 -6.81 3.92 7.44
N PHE A 190 -5.98 4.41 8.38
CA PHE A 190 -5.95 5.82 8.73
C PHE A 190 -5.56 6.73 7.56
N SER A 191 -4.71 6.24 6.64
CA SER A 191 -4.31 7.01 5.45
C SER A 191 -5.46 7.27 4.47
N TYR A 192 -6.53 6.47 4.53
CA TYR A 192 -7.72 6.67 3.69
C TYR A 192 -8.76 7.62 4.28
N LEU A 193 -8.73 7.87 5.59
CA LEU A 193 -9.76 8.67 6.26
C LEU A 193 -9.91 10.08 5.67
N PRO A 194 -8.84 10.82 5.31
CA PRO A 194 -9.01 12.13 4.67
C PRO A 194 -9.83 12.08 3.37
N ASN A 195 -9.64 11.04 2.56
CA ASN A 195 -10.36 10.88 1.30
C ASN A 195 -11.84 10.54 1.55
N LEU A 196 -12.14 9.72 2.55
CA LEU A 196 -13.53 9.42 2.93
C LEU A 196 -14.25 10.61 3.54
N ILE A 197 -13.55 11.40 4.35
CA ILE A 197 -14.09 12.65 4.92
C ILE A 197 -14.54 13.57 3.79
N TYR A 198 -13.67 13.75 2.80
CA TYR A 198 -13.97 14.53 1.60
C TYR A 198 -15.12 13.92 0.78
N SER A 199 -15.08 12.61 0.50
CA SER A 199 -16.04 11.93 -0.38
C SER A 199 -17.46 11.89 0.20
N TYR A 200 -17.59 11.70 1.52
CA TYR A 200 -18.90 11.74 2.19
C TYR A 200 -19.32 13.14 2.63
N GLY A 201 -18.49 14.16 2.40
CA GLY A 201 -18.79 15.54 2.81
C GLY A 201 -18.96 15.70 4.33
N VAL A 202 -18.29 14.88 5.14
CA VAL A 202 -18.31 15.01 6.60
C VAL A 202 -17.28 16.03 7.06
N GLU A 203 -17.60 16.79 8.11
CA GLU A 203 -16.75 17.90 8.57
C GLU A 203 -15.48 17.43 9.30
N SER A 204 -15.55 16.27 9.97
CA SER A 204 -14.46 15.79 10.81
C SER A 204 -14.43 14.27 10.93
N LEU A 205 -13.30 13.74 11.40
CA LEU A 205 -13.13 12.31 11.70
C LEU A 205 -14.15 11.81 12.74
N PHE A 206 -14.55 12.66 13.70
CA PHE A 206 -15.48 12.29 14.76
C PHE A 206 -16.92 12.13 14.27
N ASN A 207 -17.21 12.61 13.05
CA ASN A 207 -18.52 12.47 12.41
C ASN A 207 -18.65 11.15 11.63
N LEU A 208 -17.55 10.41 11.43
CA LEU A 208 -17.62 9.11 10.76
C LEU A 208 -18.27 8.07 11.68
N PRO A 209 -19.29 7.33 11.20
CA PRO A 209 -19.93 6.27 11.98
C PRO A 209 -18.93 5.18 12.37
N VAL A 210 -18.97 4.73 13.62
CA VAL A 210 -18.15 3.61 14.10
C VAL A 210 -18.28 2.35 13.22
N PRO A 211 -19.48 1.97 12.72
CA PRO A 211 -19.59 0.82 11.82
C PRO A 211 -18.77 0.98 10.53
N LEU A 212 -18.68 2.19 9.96
CA LEU A 212 -17.83 2.46 8.81
C LEU A 212 -16.34 2.26 9.17
N LEU A 213 -15.89 2.73 10.32
CA LEU A 213 -14.50 2.51 10.77
C LEU A 213 -14.16 1.02 10.92
N ILE A 214 -15.11 0.23 11.43
CA ILE A 214 -14.98 -1.23 11.53
C ILE A 214 -14.92 -1.86 10.12
N GLN A 215 -15.80 -1.46 9.20
CA GLN A 215 -15.78 -1.92 7.82
C GLN A 215 -14.43 -1.66 7.15
N LEU A 216 -13.90 -0.43 7.26
CA LEU A 216 -12.61 -0.05 6.70
C LEU A 216 -11.47 -0.87 7.30
N LEU A 217 -11.49 -1.09 8.62
CA LEU A 217 -10.50 -1.92 9.29
C LEU A 217 -10.54 -3.37 8.79
N LEU A 218 -11.73 -3.94 8.61
CA LEU A 218 -11.87 -5.30 8.08
C LEU A 218 -11.40 -5.40 6.63
N MET A 219 -11.73 -4.41 5.79
CA MET A 219 -11.32 -4.37 4.40
C MET A 219 -9.80 -4.14 4.28
N TYR A 220 -9.32 -2.93 4.58
CA TYR A 220 -7.92 -2.56 4.37
C TYR A 220 -6.97 -3.26 5.34
N GLY A 221 -7.43 -3.67 6.53
CA GLY A 221 -6.64 -4.49 7.44
C GLY A 221 -6.42 -5.91 6.92
N SER A 222 -7.43 -6.55 6.32
CA SER A 222 -7.27 -7.87 5.71
C SER A 222 -6.36 -7.82 4.47
N LEU A 223 -6.46 -6.77 3.63
CA LEU A 223 -5.48 -6.49 2.57
C LEU A 223 -4.08 -6.28 3.14
N GLY A 224 -3.96 -5.48 4.21
CA GLY A 224 -2.75 -5.27 4.99
C GLY A 224 -2.03 -6.57 5.30
N MET A 225 -2.74 -7.47 5.99
CA MET A 225 -2.23 -8.75 6.45
C MET A 225 -1.91 -9.71 5.30
N LEU A 226 -2.77 -9.79 4.28
CA LEU A 226 -2.59 -10.70 3.15
C LEU A 226 -1.41 -10.28 2.27
N ALA A 227 -1.26 -8.98 2.01
CA ALA A 227 -0.12 -8.45 1.27
C ALA A 227 1.18 -8.60 2.08
N ALA A 228 1.16 -8.42 3.41
CA ALA A 228 2.31 -8.68 4.26
C ALA A 228 2.71 -10.18 4.27
N TRP A 229 1.73 -11.08 4.26
CA TRP A 229 1.97 -12.51 4.12
C TRP A 229 2.65 -12.84 2.78
N GLN A 230 2.19 -12.24 1.67
CA GLN A 230 2.86 -12.41 0.38
C GLN A 230 4.25 -11.81 0.35
N TYR A 231 4.43 -10.62 0.90
CA TYR A 231 5.74 -9.97 0.99
C TYR A 231 6.76 -10.90 1.67
N ARG A 232 6.39 -11.45 2.83
CA ARG A 232 7.25 -12.35 3.61
C ARG A 232 7.60 -13.65 2.88
N ARG A 233 6.72 -14.14 2.01
CA ARG A 233 6.89 -15.44 1.36
C ARG A 233 7.52 -15.33 -0.03
N GLN A 234 7.20 -14.29 -0.79
CA GLN A 234 7.46 -14.21 -2.23
C GLN A 234 8.07 -12.88 -2.68
N GLY A 235 8.34 -11.94 -1.76
CA GLY A 235 8.91 -10.65 -2.10
C GLY A 235 7.89 -9.55 -2.35
N PHE A 236 8.40 -8.32 -2.46
CA PHE A 236 7.58 -7.12 -2.54
C PHE A 236 6.60 -7.14 -3.72
N LEU A 237 7.02 -7.62 -4.89
CA LEU A 237 6.18 -7.61 -6.07
C LEU A 237 4.94 -8.53 -5.93
N ALA A 238 5.02 -9.59 -5.12
CA ALA A 238 3.85 -10.43 -4.82
C ALA A 238 2.81 -9.71 -3.95
N ALA A 239 3.26 -8.85 -3.03
CA ALA A 239 2.38 -7.99 -2.24
C ALA A 239 1.67 -6.96 -3.13
N VAL A 240 2.42 -6.31 -4.02
CA VAL A 240 1.88 -5.38 -5.04
C VAL A 240 0.83 -6.07 -5.91
N GLN A 241 1.09 -7.31 -6.34
CA GLN A 241 0.13 -8.05 -7.16
C GLN A 241 -1.18 -8.37 -6.44
N VAL A 242 -1.15 -8.83 -5.18
CA VAL A 242 -2.40 -9.10 -4.43
C VAL A 242 -3.23 -7.83 -4.32
N HIS A 243 -2.58 -6.72 -3.97
CA HIS A 243 -3.26 -5.44 -3.87
C HIS A 243 -3.80 -4.99 -5.23
N PHE A 244 -3.00 -5.05 -6.29
CA PHE A 244 -3.42 -4.72 -7.64
C PHE A 244 -4.68 -5.50 -8.05
N TRP A 245 -4.69 -6.82 -7.87
CA TRP A 245 -5.85 -7.64 -8.23
C TRP A 245 -7.07 -7.31 -7.37
N ALA A 246 -6.90 -7.17 -6.06
CA ALA A 246 -8.00 -6.78 -5.18
C ALA A 246 -8.59 -5.43 -5.57
N ALA A 247 -7.74 -4.43 -5.83
CA ALA A 247 -8.14 -3.09 -6.25
C ALA A 247 -8.78 -3.08 -7.64
N LEU A 248 -8.26 -3.86 -8.59
CA LEU A 248 -8.80 -3.98 -9.94
C LEU A 248 -10.25 -4.48 -9.90
N PHE A 249 -10.49 -5.62 -9.24
CA PHE A 249 -11.83 -6.19 -9.17
C PHE A 249 -12.76 -5.36 -8.27
N TRP A 250 -12.24 -4.69 -7.25
CA TRP A 250 -13.01 -3.80 -6.41
C TRP A 250 -13.44 -2.52 -7.15
N HIS A 251 -12.49 -1.71 -7.62
CA HIS A 251 -12.80 -0.41 -8.21
C HIS A 251 -13.40 -0.52 -9.62
N ILE A 252 -12.94 -1.45 -10.45
CA ILE A 252 -13.44 -1.58 -11.83
C ILE A 252 -14.55 -2.62 -11.93
N GLY A 253 -14.39 -3.76 -11.25
CA GLY A 253 -15.39 -4.83 -11.29
C GLY A 253 -16.67 -4.46 -10.54
N TRP A 254 -16.55 -4.21 -9.24
CA TRP A 254 -17.69 -3.81 -8.40
C TRP A 254 -18.08 -2.35 -8.61
N GLY A 255 -17.10 -1.44 -8.62
CA GLY A 255 -17.34 -0.01 -8.86
C GLY A 255 -17.82 0.35 -10.27
N GLY A 256 -17.78 -0.57 -11.22
CA GLY A 256 -18.46 -0.38 -12.51
C GLY A 256 -19.97 -0.60 -12.47
N ILE A 257 -20.52 -1.09 -11.34
CA ILE A 257 -21.93 -1.42 -11.17
C ILE A 257 -22.71 -0.28 -10.46
N PHE A 258 -22.01 0.58 -9.70
CA PHE A 258 -22.57 1.68 -8.89
C PHE A 258 -21.83 2.98 -9.14
#